data_AF-A0A7J4SAE7-F1
#
_entry.id   AF-A0A7J4SAE7-F1
#
_cell.length_a   1.000
_cell.length_b   1.000
_cell.length_c   1.000
_cell.angle_alpha   90.00
_cell.angle_beta   90.00
_cell.angle_gamma   90.00
#
_symmetry.space_group_name_H-M   'P 1'
#
loop_
_entity.id
_entity.type
_entity.pdbx_description
1 polymer ?
#
loop_
_entity_poly.entity_id
_entity_poly.type
_entity_poly.pdbx_seq_one_letter_code
_entity_poly.pdbx_strand_id
1 'polypeptide(L)'
;MSRSASKAILFVALMLFASTTPMIGSASASNPVVLTLDNPHIAIEGGDSANITLTIENAGDYTTSYNISIEAAHLSNAWTVTLASETTGDVIPTQSTTIDLAVVLAIDAMPADSGSFVINVSEYGDQFYNNITSTLTVEPSYASSLAFNSANGPLQQMLAGTTASFSVDVNNDGNAPDTILLAVDAEPDLTGFWANHSNNSGSQNNTTSSTVDVPENVLIYGDSFVHTNNLETILADMFNSVGEHNSTIANTAGSLSFENHWNNINTSGDVWNTSLRDSGHDWDYVVLQDQSQIPGYNRTDEEWVASNTSGIQIANAVESEGSEVMLMMTWGYRSGDVSNAFLYPDYPTMQERLRQGYVDYHNNMTTPTRNVWIAPVGLGFANVYQSVLDSGAIPELPGTAFYDLYDNNGINPSLSGSYLAACVIYASMTGNFTVETNDSIALPSADKLALQQAADDTVFNQTTNISYPWEQSSSPSLQNQAKNIPPGWNLVFADQELSNVPATTTQQTSIQVTVPSDAVPGFYGFNLFAASANGNSSNSYTFVIEVAAENDLSFSFLDQSADFIPGQITTTSVQVTNTGNAELDLNWALSVDSGPCIAQLIDAQVEG
;
A
#
# COMPACT_ATOMS: atom_id res chain seq x y z
N MET A 1 13.50 24.83 11.11
CA MET A 1 13.55 25.28 12.53
C MET A 1 12.31 24.75 13.24
N SER A 2 12.54 24.17 14.41
CA SER A 2 11.70 23.23 15.18
C SER A 2 10.24 23.64 15.44
N ARG A 3 9.28 22.76 15.07
CA ARG A 3 7.90 22.69 15.58
C ARG A 3 7.74 21.70 16.75
N SER A 4 8.79 20.93 17.08
CA SER A 4 8.82 20.01 18.23
C SER A 4 9.12 20.71 19.56
N ALA A 5 9.65 21.94 19.54
CA ALA A 5 9.97 22.70 20.74
C ALA A 5 8.72 23.21 21.48
N SER A 6 7.63 23.54 20.77
CA SER A 6 6.44 24.13 21.41
C SER A 6 5.62 23.13 22.23
N LYS A 7 5.66 21.84 21.90
CA LYS A 7 4.98 20.78 22.68
C LYS A 7 5.80 20.34 23.90
N ALA A 8 7.13 20.32 23.79
CA ALA A 8 8.03 20.07 24.92
C ALA A 8 8.02 21.23 25.94
N ILE A 9 7.89 22.48 25.48
CA ILE A 9 7.85 23.66 26.38
C ILE A 9 6.57 23.71 27.21
N LEU A 10 5.43 23.21 26.71
CA LEU A 10 4.18 23.19 27.48
C LEU A 10 4.21 22.15 28.61
N PHE A 11 4.75 20.95 28.35
CA PHE A 11 4.91 19.90 29.35
C PHE A 11 6.02 20.22 30.37
N VAL A 12 7.12 20.83 29.93
CA VAL A 12 8.19 21.29 30.84
C VAL A 12 7.72 22.50 31.65
N ALA A 13 6.91 23.41 31.10
CA ALA A 13 6.29 24.50 31.87
C ALA A 13 5.31 23.98 32.93
N LEU A 14 4.48 22.98 32.62
CA LEU A 14 3.57 22.34 33.59
C LEU A 14 4.33 21.57 34.69
N MET A 15 5.46 20.91 34.38
CA MET A 15 6.31 20.30 35.41
C MET A 15 7.14 21.31 36.23
N LEU A 16 7.47 22.48 35.68
CA LEU A 16 8.13 23.56 36.43
C LEU A 16 7.18 24.28 37.39
N PHE A 17 5.87 24.33 37.11
CA PHE A 17 4.88 24.83 38.07
C PHE A 17 4.56 23.83 39.21
N ALA A 18 4.88 22.54 39.03
CA ALA A 18 4.78 21.54 40.09
C ALA A 18 6.02 21.46 41.02
N SER A 19 7.12 22.16 40.72
CA SER A 19 8.39 22.08 41.48
C SER A 19 8.82 23.37 42.17
N THR A 20 8.04 24.45 42.10
CA THR A 20 8.28 25.65 42.92
C THR A 20 7.56 25.54 44.26
N THR A 21 8.14 24.80 45.22
CA THR A 21 7.83 25.03 46.64
C THR A 21 8.52 26.32 47.09
N PRO A 22 7.80 27.34 47.58
CA PRO A 22 8.45 28.42 48.31
C PRO A 22 8.97 27.85 49.63
N MET A 23 10.30 27.75 49.77
CA MET A 23 10.91 27.69 51.11
C MET A 23 10.66 29.04 51.78
N ILE A 24 9.55 29.15 52.52
CA ILE A 24 9.30 30.19 53.50
C ILE A 24 9.06 29.49 54.82
N GLY A 25 9.99 29.68 55.77
CA GLY A 25 9.78 29.29 57.15
C GLY A 25 8.66 30.11 57.76
N SER A 26 7.54 29.46 58.04
CA SER A 26 6.60 29.77 59.12
C SER A 26 5.80 28.49 59.34
N ALA A 27 5.79 27.93 60.55
CA ALA A 27 4.90 26.83 60.88
C ALA A 27 3.44 27.32 60.76
N SER A 28 2.80 27.02 59.63
CA SER A 28 1.35 27.07 59.48
C SER A 28 0.81 25.77 60.05
N ALA A 29 -0.18 25.84 60.94
CA ALA A 29 -0.89 24.66 61.41
C ALA A 29 -1.49 23.94 60.19
N SER A 30 -1.19 22.64 60.01
CA SER A 30 -1.81 21.83 58.97
C SER A 30 -3.34 21.89 59.10
N ASN A 31 -4.04 21.97 57.97
CA ASN A 31 -5.51 21.93 57.96
C ASN A 31 -5.98 20.64 58.69
N PRO A 32 -6.87 20.73 59.71
CA PRO A 32 -7.33 19.55 60.44
C PRO A 32 -8.22 18.62 59.60
N VAL A 33 -8.64 19.05 58.40
CA VAL A 33 -9.37 18.22 57.43
C VAL A 33 -8.41 17.77 56.33
N VAL A 34 -8.03 16.50 56.34
CA VAL A 34 -7.14 15.90 55.33
C VAL A 34 -7.98 15.07 54.37
N LEU A 35 -7.85 15.34 53.07
CA LEU A 35 -8.65 14.72 52.02
C LEU A 35 -7.78 13.92 51.07
N THR A 36 -8.21 12.71 50.74
CA THR A 36 -7.60 11.89 49.69
C THR A 36 -8.68 11.24 48.82
N LEU A 37 -8.37 11.04 47.54
CA LEU A 37 -9.17 10.28 46.61
C LEU A 37 -8.44 8.98 46.29
N ASP A 38 -9.17 7.88 46.20
CA ASP A 38 -8.64 6.62 45.66
C ASP A 38 -8.25 6.76 44.19
N ASN A 39 -9.07 7.46 43.41
CA ASN A 39 -8.83 7.77 42.02
C ASN A 39 -9.12 9.26 41.70
N PRO A 40 -8.10 10.14 41.74
CA PRO A 40 -8.27 11.55 41.47
C PRO A 40 -8.48 11.88 39.98
N HIS A 41 -8.25 10.93 39.07
CA HIS A 41 -8.44 11.08 37.62
C HIS A 41 -9.17 9.88 37.03
N ILE A 42 -10.34 10.13 36.44
CA ILE A 42 -11.13 9.10 35.77
C ILE A 42 -11.15 9.38 34.27
N ALA A 43 -10.90 8.34 33.48
CA ALA A 43 -11.12 8.30 32.04
C ALA A 43 -12.11 7.16 31.76
N ILE A 44 -13.23 7.46 31.10
CA ILE A 44 -14.25 6.46 30.71
C ILE A 44 -14.85 6.80 29.34
N GLU A 45 -15.40 5.78 28.67
CA GLU A 45 -16.10 5.91 27.39
C GLU A 45 -17.56 6.40 27.56
N GLY A 46 -18.14 6.89 26.48
CA GLY A 46 -19.54 7.34 26.46
C GLY A 46 -20.52 6.23 26.85
N GLY A 47 -21.37 6.49 27.84
CA GLY A 47 -22.34 5.52 28.37
C GLY A 47 -21.88 4.75 29.61
N ASP A 48 -20.60 4.86 29.96
CA ASP A 48 -20.04 4.21 31.15
C ASP A 48 -20.25 5.01 32.44
N SER A 49 -19.95 4.35 33.56
CA SER A 49 -19.96 4.95 34.89
C SER A 49 -18.79 4.44 35.73
N ALA A 50 -18.35 5.26 36.67
CA ALA A 50 -17.28 4.91 37.60
C ALA A 50 -17.58 5.43 39.01
N ASN A 51 -16.93 4.84 40.01
CA ASN A 51 -17.03 5.26 41.40
C ASN A 51 -15.71 5.89 41.87
N ILE A 52 -15.81 6.91 42.71
CA ILE A 52 -14.71 7.57 43.41
C ILE A 52 -14.95 7.43 44.90
N THR A 53 -13.94 7.03 45.66
CA THR A 53 -13.96 6.99 47.12
C THR A 53 -13.21 8.19 47.68
N LEU A 54 -13.92 9.13 48.29
CA LEU A 54 -13.35 10.20 49.09
C LEU A 54 -13.03 9.69 50.49
N THR A 55 -11.77 9.79 50.91
CA THR A 55 -11.35 9.55 52.29
C THR A 55 -11.13 10.88 53.00
N ILE A 56 -11.77 11.04 54.17
CA ILE A 56 -11.65 12.22 55.02
C ILE A 56 -10.98 11.77 56.32
N GLU A 57 -9.79 12.27 56.60
CA GLU A 57 -9.07 12.07 57.86
C GLU A 57 -9.28 13.27 58.78
N ASN A 58 -9.67 12.97 60.03
CA ASN A 58 -9.75 13.96 61.10
C ASN A 58 -8.38 14.14 61.75
N ALA A 59 -7.62 15.13 61.30
CA ALA A 59 -6.34 15.53 61.89
C ALA A 59 -6.50 16.58 63.01
N GLY A 60 -7.74 16.88 63.43
CA GLY A 60 -8.06 17.77 64.54
C GLY A 60 -8.01 17.07 65.91
N ASP A 61 -8.22 17.86 66.96
CA ASP A 61 -8.10 17.40 68.36
C ASP A 61 -9.42 16.88 68.97
N TYR A 62 -10.53 16.93 68.24
CA TYR A 62 -11.86 16.53 68.73
C TYR A 62 -12.67 15.74 67.69
N THR A 63 -13.64 14.95 68.18
CA THR A 63 -14.57 14.19 67.35
C THR A 63 -15.53 15.13 66.63
N THR A 64 -15.71 14.93 65.33
CA THR A 64 -16.53 15.81 64.48
C THR A 64 -17.17 15.05 63.32
N SER A 65 -18.12 15.67 62.62
CA SER A 65 -18.68 15.17 61.36
C SER A 65 -18.47 16.19 60.26
N TYR A 66 -18.58 15.75 59.01
CA TYR A 66 -18.30 16.58 57.84
C TYR A 66 -19.50 16.70 56.92
N ASN A 67 -19.72 17.90 56.37
CA ASN A 67 -20.63 18.17 55.27
C ASN A 67 -19.83 18.17 53.95
N ILE A 68 -20.36 17.50 52.93
CA ILE A 68 -19.76 17.35 51.61
C ILE A 68 -20.68 17.99 50.57
N SER A 69 -20.10 18.78 49.67
CA SER A 69 -20.81 19.33 48.51
C SER A 69 -19.94 19.26 47.26
N ILE A 70 -20.58 19.16 46.10
CA ILE A 70 -19.91 19.17 44.79
C ILE A 70 -20.10 20.54 44.13
N GLU A 71 -19.00 21.10 43.64
CA GLU A 71 -19.00 22.25 42.75
C GLU A 71 -18.60 21.80 41.33
N ALA A 72 -19.60 21.70 40.45
CA ALA A 72 -19.46 21.21 39.07
C ALA A 72 -19.82 22.28 38.02
N ALA A 73 -19.78 23.58 38.38
CA ALA A 73 -20.18 24.67 37.48
C ALA A 73 -19.33 24.77 36.19
N HIS A 74 -18.15 24.15 36.18
CA HIS A 74 -17.23 24.09 35.04
C HIS A 74 -17.20 22.73 34.34
N LEU A 75 -18.05 21.79 34.75
CA LEU A 75 -18.15 20.47 34.15
C LEU A 75 -19.24 20.45 33.06
N SER A 76 -18.99 19.78 31.93
CA SER A 76 -19.97 19.64 30.87
C SER A 76 -21.25 18.94 31.37
N ASN A 77 -22.38 19.26 30.76
CA ASN A 77 -23.66 18.60 31.02
C ASN A 77 -23.70 17.13 30.55
N ALA A 78 -22.68 16.68 29.82
CA ALA A 78 -22.46 15.26 29.51
C ALA A 78 -22.14 14.42 30.76
N TRP A 79 -21.67 15.05 31.84
CA TRP A 79 -21.32 14.37 33.09
C TRP A 79 -22.41 14.54 34.15
N THR A 80 -22.72 13.45 34.83
CA THR A 80 -23.53 13.46 36.06
C THR A 80 -22.69 12.95 37.22
N VAL A 81 -22.55 13.74 38.28
CA VAL A 81 -21.83 13.38 39.51
C VAL A 81 -22.82 13.31 40.67
N THR A 82 -22.84 12.19 41.39
CA THR A 82 -23.76 11.95 42.50
C THR A 82 -23.02 11.49 43.75
N LEU A 83 -23.31 12.11 44.89
CA LEU A 83 -22.81 11.70 46.21
C LEU A 83 -23.67 10.57 46.77
N ALA A 84 -23.04 9.55 47.36
CA ALA A 84 -23.77 8.55 48.14
C ALA A 84 -24.37 9.15 49.44
N SER A 85 -23.70 10.15 50.01
CA SER A 85 -24.18 10.94 51.15
C SER A 85 -23.53 12.32 51.16
N GLU A 86 -24.27 13.34 51.58
CA GLU A 86 -23.77 14.72 51.75
C GLU A 86 -23.19 14.96 53.15
N THR A 87 -23.26 13.97 54.05
CA THR A 87 -22.75 14.08 55.43
C THR A 87 -22.10 12.78 55.90
N THR A 88 -21.13 12.89 56.82
CA THR A 88 -20.56 11.74 57.52
C THR A 88 -21.18 11.53 58.90
N GLY A 89 -20.98 10.35 59.48
CA GLY A 89 -21.09 10.19 60.94
C GLY A 89 -19.91 10.83 61.68
N ASP A 90 -19.89 10.68 63.01
CA ASP A 90 -18.80 11.16 63.87
C ASP A 90 -17.47 10.44 63.57
N VAL A 91 -16.42 11.21 63.30
CA VAL A 91 -15.04 10.77 63.06
C VAL A 91 -14.18 11.25 64.22
N ILE A 92 -13.61 10.30 64.97
CA ILE A 92 -12.71 10.62 66.09
C ILE A 92 -11.33 11.09 65.58
N PRO A 93 -10.56 11.84 66.37
CA PRO A 93 -9.20 12.26 66.01
C PRO A 93 -8.34 11.09 65.52
N THR A 94 -7.52 11.36 64.51
CA THR A 94 -6.60 10.42 63.83
C THR A 94 -7.25 9.22 63.14
N GLN A 95 -8.58 9.21 63.00
CA GLN A 95 -9.31 8.24 62.19
C GLN A 95 -9.81 8.85 60.89
N SER A 96 -10.14 7.98 59.95
CA SER A 96 -10.69 8.35 58.65
C SER A 96 -12.08 7.76 58.44
N THR A 97 -12.87 8.42 57.60
CA THR A 97 -14.13 7.91 57.07
C THR A 97 -14.13 8.04 55.55
N THR A 98 -15.03 7.32 54.88
CA THR A 98 -15.12 7.31 53.41
C THR A 98 -16.50 7.64 52.92
N ILE A 99 -16.59 8.32 51.77
CA ILE A 99 -17.81 8.63 51.03
C ILE A 99 -17.60 8.26 49.57
N ASP A 100 -18.53 7.49 49.01
CA ASP A 100 -18.49 7.13 47.59
C ASP A 100 -19.24 8.18 46.76
N LEU A 101 -18.74 8.42 45.55
CA LEU A 101 -19.36 9.24 44.53
C LEU A 101 -19.47 8.41 43.25
N ALA A 102 -20.60 8.48 42.56
CA ALA A 102 -20.77 7.88 41.24
C ALA A 102 -20.73 8.96 40.16
N VAL A 103 -19.91 8.75 39.14
CA VAL A 103 -19.83 9.57 37.92
C VAL A 103 -20.39 8.77 36.75
N VAL A 104 -21.24 9.40 35.93
CA VAL A 104 -21.87 8.79 34.74
C VAL A 104 -21.64 9.70 33.55
N LEU A 105 -21.26 9.12 32.42
CA LEU A 105 -21.03 9.84 31.16
C LEU A 105 -22.12 9.53 30.14
N ALA A 106 -22.63 10.55 29.46
CA ALA A 106 -23.59 10.39 28.36
C ALA A 106 -22.99 9.63 27.17
N ILE A 107 -23.84 8.90 26.42
CA ILE A 107 -23.40 8.03 25.30
C ILE A 107 -22.86 8.82 24.09
N ASP A 108 -23.28 10.08 23.94
CA ASP A 108 -22.90 11.00 22.86
C ASP A 108 -21.82 12.01 23.29
N ALA A 109 -21.20 11.79 24.45
CA ALA A 109 -20.16 12.67 24.97
C ALA A 109 -18.92 12.69 24.06
N MET A 110 -18.35 13.87 23.86
CA MET A 110 -17.16 14.09 23.05
C MET A 110 -15.92 14.31 23.93
N PRO A 111 -14.70 14.07 23.43
CA PRO A 111 -13.47 14.37 24.17
C PRO A 111 -13.39 15.81 24.73
N ALA A 112 -14.05 16.77 24.07
CA ALA A 112 -14.15 18.16 24.49
C ALA A 112 -15.01 18.38 25.76
N ASP A 113 -15.83 17.42 26.17
CA ASP A 113 -16.64 17.45 27.38
C ASP A 113 -15.84 17.09 28.65
N SER A 114 -14.56 16.75 28.51
CA SER A 114 -13.64 16.54 29.63
C SER A 114 -13.53 17.79 30.52
N GLY A 115 -13.37 17.59 31.82
CA GLY A 115 -13.33 18.69 32.78
C GLY A 115 -12.95 18.26 34.18
N SER A 116 -13.32 19.06 35.17
CA SER A 116 -13.09 18.76 36.57
C SER A 116 -14.22 19.29 37.44
N PHE A 117 -14.36 18.70 38.62
CA PHE A 117 -15.25 19.19 39.66
C PHE A 117 -14.52 19.22 40.99
N VAL A 118 -14.97 20.11 41.87
CA VAL A 118 -14.39 20.28 43.21
C VAL A 118 -15.30 19.64 44.23
N ILE A 119 -14.72 18.86 45.13
CA ILE A 119 -15.38 18.31 46.30
C ILE A 119 -15.01 19.20 47.48
N ASN A 120 -16.00 19.89 48.03
CA ASN A 120 -15.85 20.76 49.18
C ASN A 120 -16.25 20.00 50.44
N VAL A 121 -15.34 19.91 51.41
CA VAL A 121 -15.57 19.27 52.70
C VAL A 121 -15.42 20.31 53.81
N SER A 122 -16.49 20.49 54.58
CA SER A 122 -16.53 21.40 55.72
C SER A 122 -16.81 20.63 56.99
N GLU A 123 -16.14 21.00 58.06
CA GLU A 123 -16.47 20.50 59.39
C GLU A 123 -17.85 21.03 59.84
N TYR A 124 -18.63 20.21 60.54
CA TYR A 124 -19.92 20.61 61.08
C TYR A 124 -19.80 21.85 62.00
N GLY A 125 -20.36 22.98 61.55
CA GLY A 125 -20.21 24.30 62.20
C GLY A 125 -19.23 25.27 61.50
N ASP A 126 -18.72 24.89 60.32
CA ASP A 126 -17.95 25.69 59.35
C ASP A 126 -16.67 26.36 59.88
N GLN A 127 -16.03 25.78 60.91
CA GLN A 127 -14.78 26.31 61.48
C GLN A 127 -13.58 26.04 60.56
N PHE A 128 -13.54 24.85 59.94
CA PHE A 128 -12.48 24.41 59.06
C PHE A 128 -13.07 23.80 57.79
N TYR A 129 -12.44 24.08 56.66
CA TYR A 129 -12.83 23.54 55.36
C TYR A 129 -11.57 23.13 54.59
N ASN A 130 -11.72 22.13 53.74
CA ASN A 130 -10.73 21.78 52.74
C ASN A 130 -11.46 21.35 51.47
N ASN A 131 -10.75 21.34 50.35
CA ASN A 131 -11.30 20.86 49.10
C ASN A 131 -10.30 19.98 48.36
N ILE A 132 -10.84 19.14 47.49
CA ILE A 132 -10.05 18.28 46.61
C ILE A 132 -10.70 18.28 45.24
N THR A 133 -9.88 18.31 44.19
CA THR A 133 -10.35 18.33 42.80
C THR A 133 -10.26 16.93 42.21
N SER A 134 -11.32 16.49 41.54
CA SER A 134 -11.30 15.29 40.69
C SER A 134 -11.37 15.71 39.22
N THR A 135 -10.56 15.05 38.40
CA THR A 135 -10.50 15.29 36.95
C THR A 135 -11.22 14.17 36.22
N LEU A 136 -12.10 14.52 35.27
CA LEU A 136 -12.85 13.58 34.44
C LEU A 136 -12.47 13.77 32.97
N THR A 137 -12.14 12.67 32.30
CA THR A 137 -11.76 12.62 30.90
C THR A 137 -12.71 11.72 30.14
N VAL A 138 -13.23 12.23 29.02
CA VAL A 138 -13.97 11.41 28.06
C VAL A 138 -12.96 10.69 27.18
N GLU A 139 -12.98 9.36 27.20
CA GLU A 139 -12.13 8.57 26.33
C GLU A 139 -12.58 8.67 24.86
N PRO A 140 -11.64 8.84 23.91
CA PRO A 140 -11.99 8.84 22.51
C PRO A 140 -12.36 7.42 22.07
N SER A 141 -13.53 7.28 21.45
CA SER A 141 -13.97 6.07 20.78
C SER A 141 -13.90 6.26 19.27
N TYR A 142 -13.53 5.18 18.56
CA TYR A 142 -13.39 5.17 17.13
C TYR A 142 -14.11 3.95 16.57
N ALA A 143 -14.99 4.17 15.60
CA ALA A 143 -15.76 3.14 14.94
C ALA A 143 -16.16 3.63 13.55
N SER A 144 -16.27 2.72 12.60
CA SER A 144 -16.68 3.04 11.24
C SER A 144 -17.72 2.07 10.68
N SER A 145 -18.52 2.57 9.75
CA SER A 145 -19.49 1.76 9.01
C SER A 145 -19.68 2.26 7.59
N LEU A 146 -20.23 1.38 6.74
CA LEU A 146 -20.59 1.67 5.35
C LEU A 146 -22.08 1.52 5.15
N ALA A 147 -22.62 2.37 4.29
CA ALA A 147 -23.98 2.23 3.78
C ALA A 147 -24.04 2.69 2.31
N PHE A 148 -24.90 2.08 1.51
CA PHE A 148 -25.28 2.69 0.24
C PHE A 148 -26.34 3.75 0.48
N ASN A 149 -26.20 4.89 -0.20
CA ASN A 149 -27.24 5.90 -0.17
C ASN A 149 -28.54 5.35 -0.78
N SER A 150 -29.67 5.99 -0.46
CA SER A 150 -31.00 5.54 -0.89
C SER A 150 -31.22 5.47 -2.41
N ALA A 151 -30.29 6.02 -3.23
CA ALA A 151 -30.40 6.03 -4.69
C ALA A 151 -29.86 4.74 -5.33
N ASN A 152 -28.81 4.16 -4.76
CA ASN A 152 -28.17 2.96 -5.30
C ASN A 152 -28.69 1.71 -4.57
N GLY A 153 -28.63 1.66 -3.24
CA GLY A 153 -28.93 0.43 -2.51
C GLY A 153 -27.89 -0.68 -2.76
N PRO A 154 -27.96 -1.80 -2.00
CA PRO A 154 -26.90 -2.82 -1.96
C PRO A 154 -26.85 -3.76 -3.18
N LEU A 155 -27.84 -3.71 -4.06
CA LEU A 155 -27.94 -4.58 -5.24
C LEU A 155 -28.04 -3.73 -6.50
N GLN A 156 -27.10 -3.92 -7.43
CA GLN A 156 -27.07 -3.24 -8.73
C GLN A 156 -27.15 -4.24 -9.85
N GLN A 157 -27.82 -3.87 -10.93
CA GLN A 157 -27.83 -4.65 -12.16
C GLN A 157 -26.88 -4.01 -13.19
N MET A 158 -26.04 -4.84 -13.81
CA MET A 158 -25.07 -4.40 -14.82
C MET A 158 -25.02 -5.38 -16.00
N LEU A 159 -24.52 -4.90 -17.13
CA LEU A 159 -24.24 -5.70 -18.32
C LEU A 159 -22.77 -6.13 -18.33
N ALA A 160 -22.48 -7.28 -18.92
CA ALA A 160 -21.10 -7.72 -19.12
C ALA A 160 -20.31 -6.70 -19.95
N GLY A 161 -19.04 -6.46 -19.61
CA GLY A 161 -18.17 -5.51 -20.30
C GLY A 161 -18.45 -4.03 -19.99
N THR A 162 -19.33 -3.72 -19.03
CA THR A 162 -19.67 -2.33 -18.67
C THR A 162 -18.99 -1.87 -17.39
N THR A 163 -18.82 -0.55 -17.28
CA THR A 163 -18.30 0.12 -16.10
C THR A 163 -19.33 1.11 -15.55
N ALA A 164 -19.54 1.11 -14.23
CA ALA A 164 -20.42 2.05 -13.54
C ALA A 164 -19.82 2.48 -12.20
N SER A 165 -20.27 3.63 -11.68
CA SER A 165 -19.84 4.15 -10.38
C SER A 165 -21.04 4.30 -9.44
N PHE A 166 -20.88 3.87 -8.19
CA PHE A 166 -21.92 3.90 -7.18
C PHE A 166 -21.44 4.69 -5.96
N SER A 167 -22.26 5.58 -5.44
CA SER A 167 -21.98 6.34 -4.22
C SER A 167 -22.14 5.48 -2.97
N VAL A 168 -21.18 5.59 -2.06
CA VAL A 168 -21.12 4.90 -0.77
C VAL A 168 -20.98 5.95 0.34
N ASP A 169 -21.84 5.86 1.34
CA ASP A 169 -21.77 6.64 2.57
C ASP A 169 -20.81 5.92 3.54
N VAL A 170 -19.81 6.64 4.02
CA VAL A 170 -18.82 6.19 5.00
C VAL A 170 -19.04 6.98 6.28
N ASN A 171 -19.35 6.28 7.38
CA ASN A 171 -19.67 6.90 8.66
C ASN A 171 -18.50 6.77 9.62
N ASN A 172 -18.17 7.87 10.31
CA ASN A 172 -17.44 7.81 11.57
C ASN A 172 -18.46 7.73 12.71
N ASP A 173 -18.63 6.53 13.26
CA ASP A 173 -19.54 6.23 14.36
C ASP A 173 -18.90 6.49 15.74
N GLY A 174 -17.63 6.88 15.77
CA GLY A 174 -16.90 7.27 16.99
C GLY A 174 -17.18 8.70 17.44
N ASN A 175 -16.73 9.02 18.67
CA ASN A 175 -16.85 10.35 19.26
C ASN A 175 -15.62 11.26 19.00
N ALA A 176 -14.62 10.77 18.27
CA ALA A 176 -13.40 11.50 17.92
C ALA A 176 -13.15 11.48 16.39
N PRO A 177 -12.42 12.48 15.84
CA PRO A 177 -12.00 12.44 14.45
C PRO A 177 -11.14 11.21 14.15
N ASP A 178 -11.35 10.61 12.99
CA ASP A 178 -10.68 9.37 12.60
C ASP A 178 -10.24 9.38 11.14
N THR A 179 -9.28 8.52 10.80
CA THR A 179 -8.96 8.18 9.42
C THR A 179 -9.60 6.84 9.09
N ILE A 180 -10.40 6.78 8.03
CA ILE A 180 -11.12 5.57 7.61
C ILE A 180 -10.51 5.04 6.32
N LEU A 181 -10.05 3.78 6.34
CA LEU A 181 -9.52 3.08 5.16
C LEU A 181 -10.58 2.22 4.52
N LEU A 182 -10.63 2.18 3.19
CA LEU A 182 -11.63 1.45 2.41
C LEU A 182 -10.97 0.40 1.52
N ALA A 183 -11.53 -0.80 1.49
CA ALA A 183 -11.05 -1.90 0.66
C ALA A 183 -12.19 -2.81 0.19
N VAL A 184 -11.90 -3.67 -0.79
CA VAL A 184 -12.86 -4.63 -1.36
C VAL A 184 -12.32 -6.05 -1.15
N ASP A 185 -13.17 -6.91 -0.59
CA ASP A 185 -12.98 -8.34 -0.32
C ASP A 185 -11.75 -8.75 0.51
N ALA A 186 -11.11 -7.76 1.11
CA ALA A 186 -10.07 -7.94 2.10
C ALA A 186 -10.05 -6.76 3.08
N GLU A 187 -9.72 -7.05 4.33
CA GLU A 187 -9.61 -6.04 5.38
C GLU A 187 -8.41 -5.11 5.11
N PRO A 188 -8.58 -3.77 5.25
CA PRO A 188 -7.45 -2.85 5.15
C PRO A 188 -6.34 -3.19 6.15
N ASP A 189 -5.09 -3.11 5.69
CA ASP A 189 -3.92 -3.33 6.56
C ASP A 189 -3.67 -2.11 7.45
N LEU A 190 -4.32 -2.11 8.62
CA LEU A 190 -4.13 -1.08 9.64
C LEU A 190 -2.70 -1.05 10.19
N THR A 191 -2.02 -2.20 10.22
CA THR A 191 -0.66 -2.29 10.76
C THR A 191 0.33 -1.62 9.81
N GLY A 192 0.27 -1.97 8.52
CA GLY A 192 1.06 -1.34 7.47
C GLY A 192 0.75 0.15 7.31
N PHE A 193 -0.53 0.54 7.43
CA PHE A 193 -0.92 1.95 7.43
C PHE A 193 -0.20 2.73 8.54
N TRP A 194 -0.22 2.24 9.78
CA TRP A 194 0.44 2.93 10.90
C TRP A 194 1.97 2.90 10.81
N ALA A 195 2.55 1.83 10.27
CA ALA A 195 3.99 1.78 9.98
C ALA A 195 4.39 2.93 9.04
N ASN A 196 3.68 3.08 7.92
CA ASN A 196 3.93 4.15 6.94
C ASN A 196 3.60 5.55 7.46
N HIS A 197 2.52 5.70 8.24
CA HIS A 197 2.12 7.00 8.80
C HIS A 197 3.15 7.52 9.82
N SER A 198 3.76 6.62 10.61
CA SER A 198 4.79 6.97 11.59
C SER A 198 6.14 7.36 10.96
N ASN A 199 6.42 6.89 9.75
CA ASN A 199 7.68 7.09 9.03
C ASN A 199 7.83 8.49 8.40
N ASN A 200 6.77 9.31 8.38
CA ASN A 200 6.87 10.71 7.93
C ASN A 200 7.52 11.65 8.98
N SER A 201 7.96 11.11 10.14
CA SER A 201 8.81 11.85 11.09
C SER A 201 9.94 10.99 11.66
N GLY A 202 10.94 10.68 10.83
CA GLY A 202 12.31 10.47 11.27
C GLY A 202 12.73 9.03 11.57
N SER A 203 13.63 8.54 10.73
CA SER A 203 14.75 7.62 11.03
C SER A 203 14.41 6.46 11.96
N GLN A 204 13.92 5.35 11.41
CA GLN A 204 13.76 4.11 12.16
C GLN A 204 14.94 3.15 11.97
N ASN A 205 15.55 2.80 13.10
CA ASN A 205 16.09 1.48 13.38
C ASN A 205 15.08 0.81 14.33
N ASN A 206 14.40 -0.27 13.91
CA ASN A 206 14.27 -1.52 14.70
C ASN A 206 13.33 -2.55 14.04
N THR A 207 13.96 -3.58 13.49
CA THR A 207 13.71 -5.02 13.71
C THR A 207 12.49 -5.46 14.54
N THR A 208 11.40 -5.79 13.85
CA THR A 208 10.58 -7.00 14.13
C THR A 208 10.13 -7.61 12.81
N SER A 209 10.53 -8.86 12.59
CA SER A 209 10.35 -9.68 11.37
C SER A 209 8.88 -9.82 10.92
N SER A 210 8.36 -8.83 10.20
CA SER A 210 7.33 -9.03 9.17
C SER A 210 8.05 -9.45 7.89
N THR A 211 7.71 -10.61 7.33
CA THR A 211 8.25 -11.02 6.03
C THR A 211 7.85 -9.96 5.00
N VAL A 212 8.84 -9.30 4.39
CA VAL A 212 8.64 -8.36 3.30
C VAL A 212 8.02 -9.13 2.13
N ASP A 213 7.01 -8.54 1.49
CA ASP A 213 6.45 -9.07 0.26
C ASP A 213 7.49 -8.93 -0.86
N VAL A 214 7.96 -10.07 -1.36
CA VAL A 214 9.02 -10.16 -2.38
C VAL A 214 8.50 -11.03 -3.52
N PRO A 215 8.96 -10.80 -4.76
CA PRO A 215 8.64 -11.69 -5.89
C PRO A 215 8.98 -13.14 -5.54
N GLU A 216 8.09 -14.08 -5.82
CA GLU A 216 8.33 -15.51 -5.63
C GLU A 216 9.34 -16.01 -6.68
N ASN A 217 9.17 -15.63 -7.95
CA ASN A 217 10.03 -16.06 -9.06
C ASN A 217 10.44 -14.89 -9.97
N VAL A 218 11.75 -14.78 -10.26
CA VAL A 218 12.32 -13.76 -11.15
C VAL A 218 13.20 -14.38 -12.24
N LEU A 219 12.92 -14.07 -13.50
CA LEU A 219 13.76 -14.47 -14.64
C LEU A 219 14.53 -13.26 -15.16
N ILE A 220 15.82 -13.41 -15.44
CA ILE A 220 16.66 -12.34 -15.97
C ILE A 220 17.23 -12.75 -17.34
N TYR A 221 17.01 -11.90 -18.33
CA TYR A 221 17.71 -11.95 -19.62
C TYR A 221 18.71 -10.81 -19.70
N GLY A 222 19.99 -11.16 -19.84
CA GLY A 222 21.05 -10.18 -19.99
C GLY A 222 22.36 -10.77 -20.50
N ASP A 223 23.44 -10.06 -20.22
CA ASP A 223 24.80 -10.41 -20.64
C ASP A 223 25.80 -10.43 -19.47
N SER A 224 27.03 -9.96 -19.68
CA SER A 224 28.03 -9.85 -18.62
C SER A 224 27.65 -8.88 -17.51
N PHE A 225 26.71 -7.95 -17.72
CA PHE A 225 26.24 -7.03 -16.69
C PHE A 225 25.38 -7.72 -15.62
N VAL A 226 24.77 -8.86 -15.98
CA VAL A 226 24.05 -9.75 -15.05
C VAL A 226 24.96 -10.90 -14.58
N HIS A 227 25.68 -11.54 -15.51
CA HIS A 227 26.51 -12.71 -15.18
C HIS A 227 27.70 -12.38 -14.27
N THR A 228 28.28 -11.18 -14.39
CA THR A 228 29.44 -10.81 -13.58
C THR A 228 29.03 -10.69 -12.11
N ASN A 229 29.73 -11.44 -11.25
CA ASN A 229 29.42 -11.61 -9.83
C ASN A 229 28.07 -12.29 -9.53
N ASN A 230 27.43 -12.94 -10.51
CA ASN A 230 26.16 -13.66 -10.35
C ASN A 230 25.06 -12.77 -9.74
N LEU A 231 24.69 -11.69 -10.44
CA LEU A 231 23.71 -10.71 -9.96
C LEU A 231 22.40 -11.36 -9.47
N GLU A 232 21.94 -12.40 -10.17
CA GLU A 232 20.75 -13.16 -9.81
C GLU A 232 20.86 -13.85 -8.44
N THR A 233 22.07 -14.31 -8.08
CA THR A 233 22.32 -14.91 -6.77
C THR A 233 22.33 -13.84 -5.67
N ILE A 234 22.89 -12.65 -5.95
CA ILE A 234 22.86 -11.52 -5.02
C ILE A 234 21.42 -11.09 -4.76
N LEU A 235 20.64 -10.92 -5.83
CA LEU A 235 19.25 -10.51 -5.73
C LEU A 235 18.38 -11.54 -4.98
N ALA A 236 18.54 -12.83 -5.28
CA ALA A 236 17.85 -13.90 -4.56
C ALA A 236 18.20 -13.93 -3.06
N ASP A 237 19.47 -13.69 -2.70
CA ASP A 237 19.90 -13.61 -1.30
C ASP A 237 19.28 -12.41 -0.57
N MET A 238 19.14 -11.27 -1.27
CA MET A 238 18.43 -10.10 -0.73
C MET A 238 16.96 -10.40 -0.46
N PHE A 239 16.23 -11.00 -1.41
CA PHE A 239 14.82 -11.38 -1.20
C PHE A 239 14.66 -12.38 -0.05
N ASN A 240 15.48 -13.43 -0.02
CA ASN A 240 15.46 -14.45 1.04
C ASN A 240 15.85 -13.92 2.43
N SER A 241 16.55 -12.77 2.50
CA SER A 241 16.93 -12.17 3.78
C SER A 241 15.75 -11.53 4.53
N VAL A 242 14.64 -11.26 3.83
CA VAL A 242 13.50 -10.49 4.35
C VAL A 242 12.13 -11.10 4.04
N GLY A 243 12.00 -11.98 3.05
CA GLY A 243 10.73 -12.56 2.62
C GLY A 243 10.86 -14.00 2.10
N GLU A 244 9.74 -14.58 1.65
CA GLU A 244 9.71 -15.91 1.04
C GLU A 244 9.90 -15.80 -0.47
N HIS A 245 11.10 -16.13 -0.95
CA HIS A 245 11.45 -16.12 -2.38
C HIS A 245 11.78 -17.55 -2.83
N ASN A 246 11.19 -17.99 -3.95
CA ASN A 246 11.40 -19.33 -4.46
C ASN A 246 12.62 -19.39 -5.38
N SER A 247 12.67 -18.54 -6.41
CA SER A 247 13.72 -18.67 -7.43
C SER A 247 14.07 -17.38 -8.19
N THR A 248 15.36 -17.13 -8.39
CA THR A 248 15.85 -16.18 -9.40
C THR A 248 16.73 -16.94 -10.39
N ILE A 249 16.39 -16.90 -11.68
CA ILE A 249 17.15 -17.54 -12.76
C ILE A 249 17.65 -16.47 -13.73
N ALA A 250 18.89 -16.58 -14.18
CA ALA A 250 19.43 -15.73 -15.25
C ALA A 250 19.89 -16.56 -16.44
N ASN A 251 19.40 -16.20 -17.63
CA ASN A 251 19.95 -16.68 -18.89
C ASN A 251 20.79 -15.57 -19.52
N THR A 252 22.11 -15.80 -19.52
CA THR A 252 23.10 -14.81 -19.97
C THR A 252 24.07 -15.38 -20.99
N ALA A 253 24.48 -14.57 -21.97
CA ALA A 253 25.68 -14.81 -22.77
C ALA A 253 26.36 -13.48 -23.12
N GLY A 254 27.64 -13.52 -23.51
CA GLY A 254 28.41 -12.30 -23.75
C GLY A 254 27.81 -11.42 -24.86
N SER A 255 27.63 -10.13 -24.55
CA SER A 255 27.20 -9.08 -25.48
C SER A 255 25.85 -9.32 -26.17
N LEU A 256 24.92 -10.06 -25.54
CA LEU A 256 23.59 -10.24 -26.13
C LEU A 256 22.82 -8.91 -26.17
N SER A 257 22.29 -8.57 -27.33
CA SER A 257 21.27 -7.54 -27.48
C SER A 257 19.87 -8.11 -27.29
N PHE A 258 18.86 -7.25 -27.17
CA PHE A 258 17.45 -7.66 -27.22
C PHE A 258 17.10 -8.43 -28.49
N GLU A 259 17.73 -8.12 -29.64
CA GLU A 259 17.54 -8.92 -30.86
C GLU A 259 18.04 -10.36 -30.67
N ASN A 260 19.20 -10.55 -30.04
CA ASN A 260 19.71 -11.89 -29.78
C ASN A 260 18.85 -12.64 -28.76
N HIS A 261 18.41 -11.97 -27.69
CA HIS A 261 17.47 -12.55 -26.73
C HIS A 261 16.17 -12.98 -27.41
N TRP A 262 15.57 -12.13 -28.24
CA TRP A 262 14.36 -12.47 -28.97
C TRP A 262 14.55 -13.68 -29.88
N ASN A 263 15.66 -13.76 -30.63
CA ASN A 263 15.95 -14.91 -31.49
C ASN A 263 16.00 -16.22 -30.69
N ASN A 264 16.58 -16.20 -29.49
CA ASN A 264 16.62 -17.37 -28.61
C ASN A 264 15.22 -17.68 -28.03
N ILE A 265 14.50 -16.66 -27.52
CA ILE A 265 13.14 -16.79 -26.97
C ILE A 265 12.14 -17.32 -28.03
N ASN A 266 12.33 -16.95 -29.30
CA ASN A 266 11.49 -17.34 -30.43
C ASN A 266 11.93 -18.69 -31.06
N THR A 267 13.06 -19.25 -30.64
CA THR A 267 13.53 -20.56 -31.10
C THR A 267 13.03 -21.66 -30.16
N SER A 268 12.04 -22.42 -30.62
CA SER A 268 11.45 -23.53 -29.86
C SER A 268 12.53 -24.49 -29.32
N GLY A 269 12.51 -24.74 -28.02
CA GLY A 269 13.44 -25.66 -27.35
C GLY A 269 14.81 -25.07 -26.99
N ASP A 270 15.06 -23.80 -27.31
CA ASP A 270 16.18 -23.06 -26.73
C ASP A 270 15.94 -22.80 -25.23
N VAL A 271 16.99 -22.68 -24.43
CA VAL A 271 16.85 -22.47 -22.97
C VAL A 271 16.16 -21.14 -22.63
N TRP A 272 16.32 -20.09 -23.44
CA TRP A 272 15.55 -18.85 -23.29
C TRP A 272 14.06 -19.08 -23.56
N ASN A 273 13.74 -19.88 -24.57
CA ASN A 273 12.36 -20.22 -24.92
C ASN A 273 11.69 -21.07 -23.84
N THR A 274 12.39 -22.10 -23.33
CA THR A 274 11.82 -23.04 -22.37
C THR A 274 11.77 -22.49 -20.95
N SER A 275 12.72 -21.63 -20.55
CA SER A 275 12.66 -21.02 -19.21
C SER A 275 11.50 -20.03 -19.09
N LEU A 276 11.16 -19.31 -20.16
CA LEU A 276 10.00 -18.40 -20.17
C LEU A 276 8.68 -19.17 -20.07
N ARG A 277 8.60 -20.31 -20.77
CA ARG A 277 7.37 -21.08 -21.00
C ARG A 277 7.32 -22.36 -20.17
N ASP A 278 7.94 -22.34 -19.00
CA ASP A 278 7.92 -23.49 -18.10
C ASP A 278 6.58 -23.51 -17.36
N SER A 279 5.68 -24.41 -17.76
CA SER A 279 4.32 -24.50 -17.18
C SER A 279 4.28 -24.92 -15.71
N GLY A 280 5.41 -25.24 -15.09
CA GLY A 280 5.55 -25.45 -13.65
C GLY A 280 6.18 -24.27 -12.90
N HIS A 281 6.42 -23.14 -13.58
CA HIS A 281 7.17 -22.01 -13.04
C HIS A 281 6.63 -20.67 -13.56
N ASP A 282 5.74 -20.04 -12.78
CA ASP A 282 5.18 -18.73 -13.11
C ASP A 282 6.14 -17.63 -12.64
N TRP A 283 6.54 -16.73 -13.54
CA TRP A 283 7.42 -15.61 -13.22
C TRP A 283 6.62 -14.38 -12.81
N ASP A 284 6.94 -13.77 -11.67
CA ASP A 284 6.37 -12.46 -11.30
C ASP A 284 6.96 -11.37 -12.19
N TYR A 285 8.29 -11.40 -12.35
CA TYR A 285 9.02 -10.47 -13.19
C TYR A 285 9.99 -11.17 -14.14
N VAL A 286 10.00 -10.71 -15.38
CA VAL A 286 11.07 -10.94 -16.34
C VAL A 286 11.88 -9.66 -16.50
N VAL A 287 13.11 -9.66 -15.97
CA VAL A 287 14.05 -8.56 -16.04
C VAL A 287 14.82 -8.61 -17.36
N LEU A 288 14.81 -7.50 -18.09
CA LEU A 288 15.44 -7.39 -19.41
C LEU A 288 16.56 -6.37 -19.38
N GLN A 289 17.77 -6.82 -19.72
CA GLN A 289 18.94 -5.98 -19.93
C GLN A 289 19.39 -6.08 -21.39
N ASP A 290 19.48 -4.93 -22.07
CA ASP A 290 20.02 -4.85 -23.44
C ASP A 290 21.52 -4.62 -23.40
N GLN A 291 22.21 -4.86 -24.52
CA GLN A 291 23.65 -4.68 -24.64
C GLN A 291 24.05 -3.26 -24.19
N SER A 292 25.16 -3.17 -23.43
CA SER A 292 25.58 -2.00 -22.64
C SER A 292 25.70 -0.65 -23.35
N GLN A 293 25.63 -0.60 -24.68
CA GLN A 293 25.75 0.62 -25.49
C GLN A 293 24.50 0.92 -26.30
N ILE A 294 23.81 -0.12 -26.80
CA ILE A 294 22.73 0.01 -27.79
C ILE A 294 21.64 0.98 -27.34
N PRO A 295 21.13 0.96 -26.09
CA PRO A 295 20.09 1.89 -25.66
C PRO A 295 20.44 3.37 -25.90
N GLY A 296 21.72 3.75 -25.78
CA GLY A 296 22.17 5.13 -25.95
C GLY A 296 22.45 5.56 -27.41
N TYR A 297 22.31 4.65 -28.37
CA TYR A 297 22.49 4.94 -29.79
C TYR A 297 21.41 5.90 -30.34
N ASN A 298 21.67 6.43 -31.53
CA ASN A 298 20.69 7.28 -32.21
C ASN A 298 19.47 6.44 -32.61
N ARG A 299 18.27 7.03 -32.58
CA ARG A 299 17.01 6.30 -32.88
C ARG A 299 16.89 5.86 -34.35
N THR A 300 17.82 6.29 -35.19
CA THR A 300 17.98 5.88 -36.60
C THR A 300 19.07 4.83 -36.79
N ASP A 301 19.79 4.47 -35.73
CA ASP A 301 20.82 3.43 -35.78
C ASP A 301 20.17 2.05 -35.91
N GLU A 302 20.74 1.19 -36.75
CA GLU A 302 20.16 -0.12 -37.06
C GLU A 302 20.10 -1.03 -35.82
N GLU A 303 21.11 -0.99 -34.95
CA GLU A 303 21.17 -1.83 -33.74
C GLU A 303 20.14 -1.37 -32.69
N TRP A 304 19.91 -0.05 -32.59
CA TRP A 304 18.85 0.50 -31.73
C TRP A 304 17.46 0.12 -32.24
N VAL A 305 17.22 0.24 -33.55
CA VAL A 305 15.92 -0.11 -34.14
C VAL A 305 15.62 -1.60 -33.98
N ALA A 306 16.63 -2.46 -34.19
CA ALA A 306 16.50 -3.90 -33.99
C ALA A 306 16.16 -4.22 -32.54
N SER A 307 16.93 -3.68 -31.58
CA SER A 307 16.72 -3.94 -30.16
C SER A 307 15.40 -3.38 -29.63
N ASN A 308 14.97 -2.20 -30.08
CA ASN A 308 13.65 -1.66 -29.77
C ASN A 308 12.51 -2.56 -30.30
N THR A 309 12.63 -3.02 -31.54
CA THR A 309 11.62 -3.91 -32.16
C THR A 309 11.56 -5.25 -31.43
N SER A 310 12.70 -5.83 -31.11
CA SER A 310 12.79 -7.08 -30.37
C SER A 310 12.35 -6.94 -28.92
N GLY A 311 12.61 -5.81 -28.26
CA GLY A 311 12.07 -5.50 -26.93
C GLY A 311 10.53 -5.59 -26.89
N ILE A 312 9.84 -5.04 -27.90
CA ILE A 312 8.38 -5.15 -28.03
C ILE A 312 7.95 -6.61 -28.19
N GLN A 313 8.68 -7.40 -28.98
CA GLN A 313 8.39 -8.81 -29.20
C GLN A 313 8.60 -9.65 -27.93
N ILE A 314 9.67 -9.38 -27.18
CA ILE A 314 9.93 -10.01 -25.88
C ILE A 314 8.82 -9.66 -24.91
N ALA A 315 8.43 -8.39 -24.80
CA ALA A 315 7.34 -7.97 -23.92
C ALA A 315 6.02 -8.68 -24.23
N ASN A 316 5.68 -8.87 -25.52
CA ASN A 316 4.50 -9.64 -25.92
C ASN A 316 4.59 -11.11 -25.51
N ALA A 317 5.76 -11.71 -25.60
CA ALA A 317 5.97 -13.10 -25.18
C ALA A 317 5.96 -13.27 -23.66
N VAL A 318 6.43 -12.28 -22.91
CA VAL A 318 6.38 -12.29 -21.45
C VAL A 318 4.93 -12.14 -20.97
N GLU A 319 4.18 -11.21 -21.55
CA GLU A 319 2.75 -11.00 -21.24
C GLU A 319 1.89 -12.23 -21.57
N SER A 320 2.22 -12.99 -22.63
CA SER A 320 1.47 -14.22 -22.96
C SER A 320 1.62 -15.33 -21.94
N GLU A 321 2.68 -15.29 -21.12
CA GLU A 321 2.89 -16.22 -20.00
C GLU A 321 2.37 -15.63 -18.67
N GLY A 322 1.74 -14.45 -18.68
CA GLY A 322 1.14 -13.83 -17.49
C GLY A 322 2.13 -13.07 -16.59
N SER A 323 3.36 -12.85 -17.04
CA SER A 323 4.42 -12.22 -16.25
C SER A 323 4.57 -10.73 -16.52
N GLU A 324 5.14 -9.97 -15.58
CA GLU A 324 5.45 -8.55 -15.76
C GLU A 324 6.87 -8.33 -16.31
N VAL A 325 7.07 -7.23 -17.06
CA VAL A 325 8.38 -6.89 -17.65
C VAL A 325 9.04 -5.79 -16.82
N MET A 326 10.31 -5.97 -16.46
CA MET A 326 11.12 -4.92 -15.85
C MET A 326 12.40 -4.68 -16.66
N LEU A 327 12.59 -3.47 -17.17
CA LEU A 327 13.84 -3.06 -17.82
C LEU A 327 14.91 -2.74 -16.78
N MET A 328 16.06 -3.38 -16.87
CA MET A 328 17.24 -3.02 -16.09
C MET A 328 17.98 -1.88 -16.80
N MET A 329 17.71 -0.62 -16.42
CA MET A 329 18.42 0.52 -16.99
C MET A 329 19.89 0.46 -16.59
N THR A 330 20.76 0.19 -17.55
CA THR A 330 22.20 0.01 -17.30
C THR A 330 22.95 1.33 -17.07
N TRP A 331 24.21 1.21 -16.69
CA TRP A 331 25.11 2.32 -16.40
C TRP A 331 26.10 2.62 -17.54
N GLY A 332 26.55 3.87 -17.60
CA GLY A 332 27.64 4.29 -18.46
C GLY A 332 28.99 3.75 -18.00
N TYR A 333 29.97 3.70 -18.91
CA TYR A 333 31.33 3.26 -18.58
C TYR A 333 32.05 4.32 -17.75
N ARG A 334 32.95 3.89 -16.84
CA ARG A 334 33.60 4.75 -15.85
C ARG A 334 34.25 6.00 -16.44
N SER A 335 34.75 5.92 -17.67
CA SER A 335 35.40 7.04 -18.37
C SER A 335 34.75 7.37 -19.72
N GLY A 336 33.48 7.00 -19.91
CA GLY A 336 32.87 6.95 -21.24
C GLY A 336 33.41 5.79 -22.09
N ASP A 337 33.05 5.75 -23.37
CA ASP A 337 33.55 4.74 -24.30
C ASP A 337 34.60 5.34 -25.24
N VAL A 338 35.86 4.99 -25.00
CA VAL A 338 36.99 5.43 -25.83
C VAL A 338 36.89 4.96 -27.28
N SER A 339 36.19 3.86 -27.54
CA SER A 339 35.98 3.32 -28.89
C SER A 339 34.87 4.06 -29.64
N ASN A 340 33.94 4.70 -28.91
CA ASN A 340 32.85 5.50 -29.43
C ASN A 340 32.78 6.88 -28.78
N ALA A 341 33.94 7.54 -28.66
CA ALA A 341 34.08 8.79 -27.90
C ALA A 341 33.28 9.96 -28.48
N PHE A 342 32.82 9.88 -29.73
CA PHE A 342 31.90 10.87 -30.30
C PHE A 342 30.51 10.80 -29.64
N LEU A 343 30.03 9.58 -29.37
CA LEU A 343 28.72 9.35 -28.77
C LEU A 343 28.80 9.37 -27.24
N TYR A 344 29.89 8.81 -26.69
CA TYR A 344 30.11 8.58 -25.27
C TYR A 344 31.46 9.15 -24.80
N PRO A 345 31.66 10.48 -24.88
CA PRO A 345 32.93 11.13 -24.54
C PRO A 345 33.30 11.01 -23.05
N ASP A 346 32.31 10.86 -22.17
CA ASP A 346 32.45 10.80 -20.72
C ASP A 346 31.28 10.00 -20.10
N TYR A 347 31.40 9.69 -18.80
CA TYR A 347 30.37 8.96 -18.06
C TYR A 347 29.02 9.68 -18.04
N PRO A 348 28.91 10.98 -17.66
CA PRO A 348 27.62 11.66 -17.59
C PRO A 348 26.88 11.68 -18.94
N THR A 349 27.59 11.90 -20.05
CA THR A 349 27.01 11.88 -21.39
C THR A 349 26.49 10.49 -21.75
N MET A 350 27.28 9.44 -21.47
CA MET A 350 26.86 8.07 -21.74
C MET A 350 25.63 7.68 -20.89
N GLN A 351 25.65 8.01 -19.59
CA GLN A 351 24.55 7.70 -18.68
C GLN A 351 23.23 8.35 -19.11
N GLU A 352 23.27 9.62 -19.52
CA GLU A 352 22.07 10.32 -19.97
C GLU A 352 21.51 9.71 -21.27
N ARG A 353 22.38 9.29 -22.20
CA ARG A 353 21.93 8.63 -23.43
C ARG A 353 21.30 7.27 -23.15
N LEU A 354 21.90 6.46 -22.28
CA LEU A 354 21.34 5.18 -21.84
C LEU A 354 19.98 5.38 -21.17
N ARG A 355 19.87 6.36 -20.25
CA ARG A 355 18.61 6.71 -19.59
C ARG A 355 17.51 7.03 -20.61
N GLN A 356 17.79 7.89 -21.59
CA GLN A 356 16.82 8.21 -22.64
C GLN A 356 16.44 6.98 -23.47
N GLY A 357 17.41 6.10 -23.76
CA GLY A 357 17.19 4.85 -24.49
C GLY A 357 16.21 3.91 -23.80
N TYR A 358 16.45 3.63 -22.52
CA TYR A 358 15.58 2.77 -21.72
C TYR A 358 14.18 3.37 -21.52
N VAL A 359 14.06 4.70 -21.42
CA VAL A 359 12.75 5.37 -21.41
C VAL A 359 12.00 5.18 -22.73
N ASP A 360 12.70 5.25 -23.86
CA ASP A 360 12.07 4.98 -25.16
C ASP A 360 11.64 3.51 -25.30
N TYR A 361 12.47 2.56 -24.85
CA TYR A 361 12.10 1.14 -24.79
C TYR A 361 10.84 0.93 -23.94
N HIS A 362 10.82 1.47 -22.71
CA HIS A 362 9.66 1.45 -21.83
C HIS A 362 8.40 1.97 -22.55
N ASN A 363 8.47 3.16 -23.15
CA ASN A 363 7.33 3.79 -23.79
C ASN A 363 6.81 2.98 -24.99
N ASN A 364 7.70 2.35 -25.74
CA ASN A 364 7.35 1.54 -26.90
C ASN A 364 6.85 0.14 -26.53
N MET A 365 7.31 -0.41 -25.40
CA MET A 365 6.91 -1.73 -24.91
C MET A 365 5.63 -1.67 -24.06
N THR A 366 5.31 -0.52 -23.46
CA THR A 366 4.07 -0.31 -22.69
C THR A 366 2.86 -0.20 -23.61
N THR A 367 1.75 -0.81 -23.23
CA THR A 367 0.46 -0.74 -23.94
C THR A 367 -0.66 -0.41 -22.94
N PRO A 368 -1.89 -0.09 -23.38
CA PRO A 368 -3.00 0.13 -22.45
C PRO A 368 -3.33 -1.06 -21.53
N THR A 369 -2.90 -2.28 -21.89
CA THR A 369 -3.16 -3.51 -21.14
C THR A 369 -1.92 -4.10 -20.47
N ARG A 370 -0.72 -3.55 -20.75
CA ARG A 370 0.56 -4.01 -20.22
C ARG A 370 1.40 -2.84 -19.72
N ASN A 371 1.76 -2.90 -18.45
CA ASN A 371 2.81 -2.04 -17.90
C ASN A 371 4.18 -2.68 -18.08
N VAL A 372 5.18 -1.84 -18.36
CA VAL A 372 6.59 -2.22 -18.34
C VAL A 372 7.26 -1.34 -17.30
N TRP A 373 8.08 -1.91 -16.42
CA TRP A 373 8.73 -1.18 -15.34
C TRP A 373 10.18 -0.88 -15.68
N ILE A 374 10.80 0.05 -14.94
CA ILE A 374 12.23 0.32 -15.04
C ILE A 374 12.88 0.24 -13.66
N ALA A 375 13.85 -0.63 -13.50
CA ALA A 375 14.82 -0.55 -12.41
C ALA A 375 15.97 0.39 -12.82
N PRO A 376 16.11 1.59 -12.23
CA PRO A 376 17.02 2.62 -12.73
C PRO A 376 18.46 2.44 -12.26
N VAL A 377 19.06 1.27 -12.49
CA VAL A 377 20.39 0.92 -11.95
C VAL A 377 21.46 1.95 -12.35
N GLY A 378 21.43 2.42 -13.60
CA GLY A 378 22.33 3.47 -14.07
C GLY A 378 22.18 4.81 -13.34
N LEU A 379 20.98 5.13 -12.84
CA LEU A 379 20.79 6.30 -11.98
C LEU A 379 21.32 6.06 -10.56
N GLY A 380 21.37 4.82 -10.10
CA GLY A 380 22.07 4.44 -8.87
C GLY A 380 23.57 4.72 -8.97
N PHE A 381 24.19 4.32 -10.08
CA PHE A 381 25.59 4.67 -10.38
C PHE A 381 25.78 6.19 -10.48
N ALA A 382 24.83 6.91 -11.10
CA ALA A 382 24.87 8.36 -11.20
C ALA A 382 24.74 9.06 -9.84
N ASN A 383 23.96 8.50 -8.90
CA ASN A 383 23.84 9.03 -7.55
C ASN A 383 25.17 8.91 -6.80
N VAL A 384 25.83 7.73 -6.88
CA VAL A 384 27.17 7.55 -6.32
C VAL A 384 28.18 8.50 -6.97
N TYR A 385 28.14 8.67 -8.30
CA TYR A 385 28.95 9.65 -9.02
C TYR A 385 28.77 11.08 -8.46
N GLN A 386 27.51 11.50 -8.29
CA GLN A 386 27.18 12.83 -7.79
C GLN A 386 27.63 13.01 -6.33
N SER A 387 27.45 12.01 -5.47
CA SER A 387 27.92 12.06 -4.08
C SER A 387 29.44 12.29 -3.97
N VAL A 388 30.22 11.70 -4.89
CA VAL A 388 31.68 11.89 -4.93
C VAL A 388 32.02 13.30 -5.43
N LEU A 389 31.30 13.83 -6.43
CA LEU A 389 31.45 15.21 -6.87
C LEU A 389 31.14 16.21 -5.75
N ASP A 390 30.06 15.97 -4.99
CA ASP A 390 29.63 16.85 -3.90
C ASP A 390 30.64 16.86 -2.74
N SER A 391 31.43 15.79 -2.58
CA SER A 391 32.56 15.75 -1.65
C SER A 391 33.79 16.56 -2.12
N GLY A 392 33.79 17.03 -3.37
CA GLY A 392 34.90 17.75 -4.02
C GLY A 392 35.97 16.85 -4.64
N ALA A 393 35.73 15.53 -4.70
CA ALA A 393 36.61 14.57 -5.35
C ALA A 393 36.24 14.38 -6.83
N ILE A 394 37.15 13.77 -7.60
CA ILE A 394 36.94 13.41 -9.01
C ILE A 394 36.46 11.94 -9.05
N PRO A 395 35.21 11.65 -9.44
CA PRO A 395 34.63 10.31 -9.35
C PRO A 395 35.42 9.22 -10.08
N GLU A 396 36.05 9.54 -11.21
CA GLU A 396 36.75 8.58 -12.05
C GLU A 396 38.15 8.23 -11.53
N LEU A 397 38.60 8.81 -10.40
CA LEU A 397 39.91 8.52 -9.83
C LEU A 397 39.87 7.37 -8.80
N PRO A 398 40.94 6.55 -8.73
CA PRO A 398 41.07 5.48 -7.74
C PRO A 398 40.90 5.98 -6.30
N GLY A 399 40.22 5.15 -5.48
CA GLY A 399 39.96 5.45 -4.07
C GLY A 399 38.69 6.28 -3.82
N THR A 400 37.81 6.37 -4.82
CA THR A 400 36.47 6.94 -4.67
C THR A 400 35.41 5.86 -4.79
N ALA A 401 34.26 6.05 -4.14
CA ALA A 401 33.16 5.09 -4.18
C ALA A 401 32.68 4.78 -5.62
N PHE A 402 32.62 5.79 -6.49
CA PHE A 402 32.23 5.60 -7.89
C PHE A 402 33.26 4.77 -8.67
N TYR A 403 34.56 5.03 -8.49
CA TYR A 403 35.60 4.22 -9.14
C TYR A 403 35.50 2.74 -8.77
N ASP A 404 35.16 2.47 -7.50
CA ASP A 404 35.09 1.13 -6.91
C ASP A 404 33.83 0.35 -7.34
N LEU A 405 32.86 0.97 -8.03
CA LEU A 405 31.72 0.27 -8.64
C LEU A 405 32.11 -0.56 -9.88
N TYR A 406 33.28 -0.30 -10.45
CA TYR A 406 33.73 -0.94 -11.69
C TYR A 406 34.89 -1.90 -11.45
N ASP A 407 34.98 -2.94 -12.27
CA ASP A 407 36.18 -3.75 -12.35
C ASP A 407 37.37 -2.97 -12.99
N ASN A 408 38.46 -3.67 -13.26
CA ASN A 408 39.65 -3.07 -13.86
C ASN A 408 39.43 -2.55 -15.29
N ASN A 409 38.44 -3.06 -16.02
CA ASN A 409 38.17 -2.66 -17.40
C ASN A 409 37.29 -1.38 -17.47
N GLY A 410 36.64 -0.99 -16.36
CA GLY A 410 35.85 0.25 -16.29
C GLY A 410 34.49 0.19 -17.00
N ILE A 411 34.05 -1.02 -17.39
CA ILE A 411 32.80 -1.32 -18.09
C ILE A 411 31.95 -2.27 -17.22
N ASN A 412 32.51 -3.42 -16.86
CA ASN A 412 31.82 -4.42 -16.04
C ASN A 412 31.79 -4.01 -14.56
N PRO A 413 30.78 -4.47 -13.81
CA PRO A 413 30.65 -4.12 -12.41
C PRO A 413 31.70 -4.86 -11.56
N SER A 414 32.24 -4.17 -10.55
CA SER A 414 32.87 -4.85 -9.41
C SER A 414 31.79 -5.56 -8.56
N LEU A 415 32.19 -6.27 -7.51
CA LEU A 415 31.21 -6.80 -6.55
C LEU A 415 30.34 -5.68 -5.94
N SER A 416 30.93 -4.51 -5.66
CA SER A 416 30.19 -3.33 -5.19
C SER A 416 29.20 -2.82 -6.23
N GLY A 417 29.59 -2.83 -7.52
CA GLY A 417 28.70 -2.46 -8.62
C GLY A 417 27.51 -3.41 -8.78
N SER A 418 27.76 -4.73 -8.75
CA SER A 418 26.68 -5.73 -8.82
C SER A 418 25.78 -5.68 -7.60
N TYR A 419 26.33 -5.40 -6.42
CA TYR A 419 25.56 -5.22 -5.20
C TYR A 419 24.65 -3.98 -5.26
N LEU A 420 25.16 -2.84 -5.73
CA LEU A 420 24.34 -1.65 -5.98
C LEU A 420 23.23 -1.93 -7.01
N ALA A 421 23.56 -2.66 -8.07
CA ALA A 421 22.57 -3.06 -9.07
C ALA A 421 21.44 -3.92 -8.47
N ALA A 422 21.79 -4.93 -7.66
CA ALA A 422 20.81 -5.75 -6.95
C ALA A 422 19.96 -4.91 -5.99
N CYS A 423 20.56 -3.97 -5.25
CA CYS A 423 19.84 -3.07 -4.35
C CYS A 423 18.80 -2.22 -5.11
N VAL A 424 19.19 -1.62 -6.24
CA VAL A 424 18.26 -0.82 -7.04
C VAL A 424 17.13 -1.68 -7.62
N ILE A 425 17.43 -2.88 -8.12
CA ILE A 425 16.40 -3.81 -8.64
C ILE A 425 15.45 -4.23 -7.51
N TYR A 426 15.99 -4.63 -6.36
CA TYR A 426 15.23 -5.00 -5.16
C TYR A 426 14.27 -3.88 -4.73
N ALA A 427 14.78 -2.65 -4.56
CA ALA A 427 13.96 -1.51 -4.12
C ALA A 427 12.90 -1.15 -5.18
N SER A 428 13.25 -1.28 -6.47
CA SER A 428 12.32 -1.04 -7.58
C SER A 428 11.18 -2.06 -7.61
N MET A 429 11.45 -3.33 -7.29
CA MET A 429 10.44 -4.40 -7.27
C MET A 429 9.56 -4.35 -6.02
N THR A 430 10.17 -4.14 -4.85
CA THR A 430 9.51 -4.36 -3.56
C THR A 430 8.96 -3.09 -2.92
N GLY A 431 9.49 -1.92 -3.27
CA GLY A 431 9.17 -0.66 -2.58
C GLY A 431 9.73 -0.60 -1.16
N ASN A 432 10.62 -1.52 -0.79
CA ASN A 432 11.25 -1.57 0.52
C ASN A 432 12.70 -1.07 0.46
N PHE A 433 13.14 -0.46 1.56
CA PHE A 433 14.50 0.03 1.70
C PHE A 433 15.50 -1.13 1.79
N THR A 434 16.57 -1.03 1.03
CA THR A 434 17.63 -2.05 0.99
C THR A 434 18.48 -2.06 2.25
N VAL A 435 18.55 -0.96 3.01
CA VAL A 435 19.26 -0.91 4.30
C VAL A 435 18.72 -1.88 5.35
N GLU A 436 17.51 -2.41 5.14
CA GLU A 436 16.86 -3.39 6.01
C GLU A 436 17.17 -4.84 5.60
N THR A 437 17.82 -5.06 4.46
CA THR A 437 18.22 -6.40 4.01
C THR A 437 19.46 -6.87 4.77
N ASN A 438 19.44 -8.13 5.20
CA ASN A 438 20.55 -8.77 5.94
C ASN A 438 21.15 -9.90 5.09
N ASP A 439 21.65 -9.51 3.92
CA ASP A 439 22.26 -10.41 2.95
C ASP A 439 23.65 -10.92 3.37
N SER A 440 24.08 -12.01 2.73
CA SER A 440 25.32 -12.73 2.99
C SER A 440 26.51 -12.27 2.13
N ILE A 441 26.37 -11.21 1.33
CA ILE A 441 27.40 -10.75 0.40
C ILE A 441 28.66 -10.29 1.13
N ALA A 442 29.84 -10.66 0.64
CA ALA A 442 31.10 -10.38 1.34
C ALA A 442 31.67 -8.99 0.99
N LEU A 443 31.01 -7.92 1.44
CA LEU A 443 31.47 -6.52 1.35
C LEU A 443 31.67 -5.91 2.75
N PRO A 444 32.57 -4.92 2.92
CA PRO A 444 32.68 -4.19 4.19
C PRO A 444 31.35 -3.54 4.56
N SER A 445 30.95 -3.64 5.83
CA SER A 445 29.61 -3.18 6.28
C SER A 445 29.34 -1.70 6.02
N ALA A 446 30.37 -0.86 6.08
CA ALA A 446 30.24 0.57 5.77
C ALA A 446 30.00 0.81 4.26
N ASP A 447 30.63 0.01 3.40
CA ASP A 447 30.47 0.09 1.95
C ASP A 447 29.09 -0.44 1.56
N LYS A 448 28.64 -1.57 2.13
CA LYS A 448 27.27 -2.07 1.94
C LYS A 448 26.23 -1.02 2.28
N LEU A 449 26.32 -0.45 3.48
CA LEU A 449 25.35 0.55 3.95
C LEU A 449 25.32 1.78 3.02
N ALA A 450 26.48 2.24 2.55
CA ALA A 450 26.56 3.36 1.62
C ALA A 450 25.90 3.03 0.26
N LEU A 451 26.08 1.81 -0.25
CA LEU A 451 25.48 1.37 -1.51
C LEU A 451 23.96 1.16 -1.38
N GLN A 452 23.49 0.59 -0.27
CA GLN A 452 22.07 0.46 0.05
C GLN A 452 21.41 1.85 0.14
N GLN A 453 22.00 2.78 0.89
CA GLN A 453 21.52 4.16 0.98
C GLN A 453 21.49 4.88 -0.37
N ALA A 454 22.49 4.64 -1.23
CA ALA A 454 22.52 5.21 -2.57
C ALA A 454 21.42 4.63 -3.47
N ALA A 455 21.15 3.33 -3.40
CA ALA A 455 20.06 2.68 -4.11
C ALA A 455 18.70 3.21 -3.64
N ASP A 456 18.50 3.27 -2.32
CA ASP A 456 17.28 3.76 -1.68
C ASP A 456 17.00 5.21 -2.07
N ASP A 457 17.99 6.10 -1.94
CA ASP A 457 17.84 7.50 -2.35
C ASP A 457 17.52 7.62 -3.85
N THR A 458 18.12 6.76 -4.68
CA THR A 458 17.85 6.75 -6.12
C THR A 458 16.38 6.44 -6.40
N VAL A 459 15.87 5.33 -5.86
CA VAL A 459 14.51 4.85 -6.13
C VAL A 459 13.45 5.73 -5.47
N PHE A 460 13.63 6.10 -4.20
CA PHE A 460 12.57 6.77 -3.44
C PHE A 460 12.61 8.30 -3.52
N ASN A 461 13.76 8.92 -3.82
CA ASN A 461 13.88 10.39 -3.81
C ASN A 461 14.27 10.99 -5.15
N GLN A 462 15.15 10.34 -5.94
CA GLN A 462 15.74 10.96 -7.13
C GLN A 462 14.99 10.68 -8.43
N THR A 463 14.14 9.65 -8.46
CA THR A 463 13.50 9.14 -9.68
C THR A 463 11.98 9.26 -9.66
N THR A 464 11.45 10.33 -9.06
CA THR A 464 10.01 10.68 -9.01
C THR A 464 9.27 10.74 -10.37
N ASN A 465 10.00 10.65 -11.49
CA ASN A 465 9.46 10.62 -12.86
C ASN A 465 9.47 9.22 -13.49
N ILE A 466 9.88 8.18 -12.75
CA ILE A 466 9.80 6.77 -13.12
C ILE A 466 8.71 6.17 -12.25
N SER A 467 7.77 5.45 -12.84
CA SER A 467 6.73 4.75 -12.09
C SER A 467 7.22 3.37 -11.66
N TYR A 468 6.96 3.01 -10.42
CA TYR A 468 7.29 1.69 -9.88
C TYR A 468 6.05 0.80 -9.67
N PRO A 469 6.19 -0.54 -9.65
CA PRO A 469 5.11 -1.46 -9.35
C PRO A 469 4.38 -1.10 -8.05
N TRP A 470 5.15 -0.84 -6.99
CA TRP A 470 4.64 -0.46 -5.67
C TRP A 470 4.07 0.98 -5.61
N GLU A 471 4.33 1.83 -6.60
CA GLU A 471 3.67 3.13 -6.73
C GLU A 471 2.33 3.01 -7.44
N GLN A 472 2.17 2.05 -8.35
CA GLN A 472 0.82 1.68 -8.76
C GLN A 472 0.05 1.01 -7.62
N SER A 473 0.77 0.48 -6.62
CA SER A 473 0.25 0.13 -5.28
C SER A 473 -0.06 1.34 -4.37
N SER A 474 0.17 2.58 -4.81
CA SER A 474 -0.36 3.80 -4.16
C SER A 474 -1.79 4.17 -4.60
N SER A 475 -2.36 3.40 -5.54
CA SER A 475 -3.69 2.83 -5.35
C SER A 475 -3.45 1.42 -4.79
N PRO A 476 -3.96 0.97 -3.64
CA PRO A 476 -3.77 -0.40 -3.17
C PRO A 476 -4.29 -1.40 -4.23
N SER A 477 -3.42 -1.85 -5.13
CA SER A 477 -3.28 -3.26 -5.45
C SER A 477 -2.45 -3.84 -4.31
N LEU A 478 -3.00 -4.52 -3.30
CA LEU A 478 -3.81 -5.73 -3.43
C LEU A 478 -3.27 -6.68 -4.51
N GLN A 479 -1.95 -6.72 -4.70
CA GLN A 479 -1.29 -7.82 -5.41
C GLN A 479 -0.88 -8.97 -4.49
N ASN A 480 -1.04 -8.82 -3.16
CA ASN A 480 -0.91 -9.93 -2.23
C ASN A 480 -1.97 -9.96 -1.13
N GLN A 481 -3.22 -9.74 -1.53
CA GLN A 481 -4.37 -10.10 -0.71
C GLN A 481 -5.13 -11.17 -1.46
N ALA A 482 -5.53 -12.24 -0.78
CA ALA A 482 -6.32 -13.31 -1.38
C ALA A 482 -7.54 -12.69 -2.10
N LYS A 483 -7.43 -12.50 -3.42
CA LYS A 483 -8.51 -11.97 -4.24
C LYS A 483 -9.59 -13.02 -4.26
N ASN A 484 -10.57 -12.86 -3.38
CA ASN A 484 -11.86 -13.52 -3.53
C ASN A 484 -12.69 -12.86 -4.65
N ILE A 485 -12.18 -11.77 -5.26
CA ILE A 485 -12.73 -11.16 -6.46
C ILE A 485 -12.49 -12.10 -7.65
N PRO A 486 -13.54 -12.55 -8.37
CA PRO A 486 -13.38 -13.43 -9.52
C PRO A 486 -12.48 -12.80 -10.60
N PRO A 487 -11.69 -13.60 -11.34
CA PRO A 487 -10.85 -13.10 -12.44
C PRO A 487 -11.63 -12.20 -13.41
N GLY A 488 -11.01 -11.12 -13.87
CA GLY A 488 -11.59 -10.15 -14.80
C GLY A 488 -12.50 -9.09 -14.18
N TRP A 489 -12.94 -9.24 -12.92
CA TRP A 489 -13.69 -8.21 -12.21
C TRP A 489 -12.76 -7.14 -11.64
N ASN A 490 -13.20 -5.88 -11.70
CA ASN A 490 -12.47 -4.76 -11.08
C ASN A 490 -13.43 -3.90 -10.25
N LEU A 491 -13.15 -3.74 -8.96
CA LEU A 491 -13.91 -2.91 -8.03
C LEU A 491 -12.95 -2.01 -7.27
N VAL A 492 -13.08 -0.69 -7.43
CA VAL A 492 -12.13 0.30 -6.90
C VAL A 492 -12.87 1.47 -6.28
N PHE A 493 -12.56 1.79 -5.02
CA PHE A 493 -13.01 3.04 -4.41
C PHE A 493 -12.25 4.22 -5.02
N ALA A 494 -12.96 5.32 -5.29
CA ALA A 494 -12.35 6.56 -5.77
C ALA A 494 -11.40 7.16 -4.74
N ASP A 495 -11.78 7.07 -3.46
CA ASP A 495 -10.92 7.40 -2.33
C ASP A 495 -10.82 6.17 -1.43
N GLN A 496 -9.62 5.63 -1.23
CA GLN A 496 -9.40 4.48 -0.34
C GLN A 496 -8.96 4.89 1.06
N GLU A 497 -8.71 6.18 1.26
CA GLU A 497 -8.45 6.79 2.56
C GLU A 497 -9.29 8.06 2.69
N LEU A 498 -10.06 8.16 3.78
CA LEU A 498 -10.72 9.38 4.20
C LEU A 498 -10.05 9.86 5.50
N SER A 499 -9.17 10.85 5.40
CA SER A 499 -8.41 11.33 6.56
C SER A 499 -9.20 12.34 7.39
N ASN A 500 -9.09 12.25 8.71
CA ASN A 500 -9.66 13.21 9.67
C ASN A 500 -11.17 13.46 9.48
N VAL A 501 -11.93 12.39 9.24
CA VAL A 501 -13.39 12.38 9.21
C VAL A 501 -13.90 12.77 10.60
N PRO A 502 -14.65 13.88 10.74
CA PRO A 502 -15.15 14.31 12.04
C PRO A 502 -16.04 13.27 12.71
N ALA A 503 -16.01 13.24 14.04
CA ALA A 503 -16.87 12.37 14.87
C ALA A 503 -18.34 12.52 14.48
N THR A 504 -19.09 11.40 14.47
CA THR A 504 -20.54 11.35 14.21
C THR A 504 -20.98 11.93 12.86
N THR A 505 -20.09 11.95 11.87
CA THR A 505 -20.38 12.45 10.52
C THR A 505 -20.31 11.37 9.46
N THR A 506 -21.03 11.62 8.37
CA THR A 506 -21.01 10.80 7.15
C THR A 506 -20.28 11.55 6.05
N GLN A 507 -19.35 10.88 5.38
CA GLN A 507 -18.70 11.34 4.16
C GLN A 507 -19.07 10.44 2.99
N GLN A 508 -19.15 10.99 1.78
CA GLN A 508 -19.43 10.22 0.57
C GLN A 508 -18.16 9.98 -0.23
N THR A 509 -18.02 8.75 -0.73
CA THR A 509 -17.10 8.39 -1.81
C THR A 509 -17.87 7.61 -2.88
N SER A 510 -17.19 7.16 -3.93
CA SER A 510 -17.77 6.30 -4.96
C SER A 510 -16.92 5.06 -5.18
N ILE A 511 -17.57 3.93 -5.46
CA ILE A 511 -16.92 2.71 -5.93
C ILE A 511 -17.20 2.55 -7.43
N GLN A 512 -16.15 2.40 -8.23
CA GLN A 512 -16.24 2.03 -9.63
C GLN A 512 -16.21 0.50 -9.75
N VAL A 513 -17.13 -0.04 -10.54
CA VAL A 513 -17.25 -1.46 -10.85
C VAL A 513 -17.10 -1.63 -12.35
N THR A 514 -16.21 -2.52 -12.77
CA THR A 514 -16.12 -3.01 -14.14
C THR A 514 -16.44 -4.49 -14.17
N VAL A 515 -17.49 -4.83 -14.92
CA VAL A 515 -17.91 -6.21 -15.16
C VAL A 515 -17.13 -6.73 -16.37
N PRO A 516 -16.47 -7.90 -16.30
CA PRO A 516 -15.76 -8.46 -17.44
C PRO A 516 -16.72 -8.78 -18.60
N SER A 517 -16.23 -8.75 -19.84
CA SER A 517 -17.05 -8.97 -21.04
C SER A 517 -17.54 -10.41 -21.18
N ASP A 518 -16.83 -11.36 -20.60
CA ASP A 518 -17.16 -12.79 -20.55
C ASP A 518 -17.89 -13.17 -19.24
N ALA A 519 -18.34 -12.19 -18.46
CA ALA A 519 -19.12 -12.45 -17.25
C ALA A 519 -20.43 -13.18 -17.58
N VAL A 520 -20.61 -14.34 -16.97
CA VAL A 520 -21.84 -15.13 -17.06
C VAL A 520 -22.96 -14.45 -16.25
N PRO A 521 -24.22 -14.50 -16.69
CA PRO A 521 -25.33 -13.96 -15.92
C PRO A 521 -25.45 -14.60 -14.52
N GLY A 522 -25.66 -13.77 -13.50
CA GLY A 522 -25.71 -14.23 -12.11
C GLY A 522 -25.54 -13.12 -11.08
N PHE A 523 -25.56 -13.49 -9.80
CA PHE A 523 -25.32 -12.58 -8.67
C PHE A 523 -23.90 -12.75 -8.13
N TYR A 524 -23.18 -11.64 -8.03
CA TYR A 524 -21.80 -11.57 -7.56
C TYR A 524 -21.75 -10.68 -6.33
N GLY A 525 -21.32 -11.22 -5.19
CA GLY A 525 -21.23 -10.51 -3.92
C GLY A 525 -19.79 -10.13 -3.59
N PHE A 526 -19.59 -8.88 -3.16
CA PHE A 526 -18.31 -8.29 -2.78
C PHE A 526 -18.43 -7.65 -1.40
N ASN A 527 -17.52 -7.94 -0.48
CA ASN A 527 -17.48 -7.30 0.82
C ASN A 527 -16.71 -5.99 0.74
N LEU A 528 -17.36 -4.89 1.05
CA LEU A 528 -16.74 -3.59 1.18
C LEU A 528 -16.34 -3.40 2.64
N PHE A 529 -15.07 -3.10 2.88
CA PHE A 529 -14.55 -2.88 4.23
C PHE A 529 -14.34 -1.39 4.49
N ALA A 530 -14.68 -0.96 5.71
CA ALA A 530 -14.24 0.30 6.30
C ALA A 530 -13.48 0.01 7.58
N ALA A 531 -12.23 0.46 7.67
CA ALA A 531 -11.39 0.25 8.84
C ALA A 531 -11.07 1.59 9.51
N SER A 532 -11.34 1.65 10.82
CA SER A 532 -11.00 2.76 11.69
C SER A 532 -9.52 2.69 12.03
N ALA A 533 -8.73 3.67 11.56
CA ALA A 533 -7.29 3.68 11.81
C ALA A 533 -7.00 3.82 13.30
N ASN A 534 -7.61 4.79 13.98
CA ASN A 534 -7.37 5.00 15.40
C ASN A 534 -8.02 3.93 16.29
N GLY A 535 -9.13 3.32 15.82
CA GLY A 535 -9.84 2.25 16.53
C GLY A 535 -9.27 0.85 16.33
N ASN A 536 -8.32 0.69 15.41
CA ASN A 536 -7.72 -0.59 15.04
C ASN A 536 -8.76 -1.70 14.78
N SER A 537 -9.87 -1.36 14.11
CA SER A 537 -10.99 -2.26 13.85
C SER A 537 -11.55 -2.05 12.45
N SER A 538 -12.11 -3.11 11.88
CA SER A 538 -12.72 -3.12 10.56
C SER A 538 -14.18 -3.55 10.64
N ASN A 539 -14.99 -3.00 9.73
CA ASN A 539 -16.38 -3.39 9.55
C ASN A 539 -16.63 -3.65 8.06
N SER A 540 -17.56 -4.56 7.73
CA SER A 540 -17.81 -4.96 6.35
C SER A 540 -19.28 -4.83 5.95
N TYR A 541 -19.50 -4.60 4.67
CA TYR A 541 -20.82 -4.48 4.05
C TYR A 541 -20.84 -5.20 2.71
N THR A 542 -21.78 -6.12 2.50
CA THR A 542 -21.87 -6.87 1.24
C THR A 542 -22.61 -6.06 0.16
N PHE A 543 -21.93 -5.87 -0.96
CA PHE A 543 -22.44 -5.26 -2.18
C PHE A 543 -22.65 -6.33 -3.26
N VAL A 544 -23.79 -6.29 -3.96
CA VAL A 544 -24.16 -7.33 -4.91
C VAL A 544 -24.35 -6.75 -6.32
N ILE A 545 -23.69 -7.34 -7.31
CA ILE A 545 -23.88 -7.06 -8.72
C ILE A 545 -24.62 -8.22 -9.37
N GLU A 546 -25.77 -7.94 -9.97
CA GLU A 546 -26.48 -8.84 -10.88
C GLU A 546 -26.01 -8.59 -12.32
N VAL A 547 -25.32 -9.56 -12.91
CA VAL A 547 -25.00 -9.55 -14.35
C VAL A 547 -26.21 -10.04 -15.12
N ALA A 548 -26.76 -9.18 -15.98
CA ALA A 548 -27.92 -9.55 -16.80
C ALA A 548 -27.52 -10.44 -17.99
N ALA A 549 -28.48 -11.25 -18.44
CA ALA A 549 -28.36 -12.06 -19.65
C ALA A 549 -28.56 -11.20 -20.90
N GLU A 550 -27.54 -11.20 -21.76
CA GLU A 550 -27.58 -10.71 -23.13
C GLU A 550 -27.60 -11.90 -24.10
N ASN A 551 -28.69 -11.98 -24.85
CA ASN A 551 -28.91 -13.01 -25.85
C ASN A 551 -28.63 -12.42 -27.23
N ASP A 552 -27.58 -12.89 -27.92
CA ASP A 552 -27.25 -12.42 -29.26
C ASP A 552 -26.65 -13.53 -30.14
N LEU A 553 -26.85 -13.41 -31.46
CA LEU A 553 -26.45 -14.40 -32.44
C LEU A 553 -25.85 -13.74 -33.68
N SER A 554 -24.76 -14.29 -34.17
CA SER A 554 -24.24 -14.01 -35.52
C SER A 554 -24.36 -15.24 -36.42
N PHE A 555 -24.59 -14.98 -37.71
CA PHE A 555 -24.80 -16.02 -38.72
C PHE A 555 -23.85 -15.79 -39.89
N SER A 556 -23.20 -16.84 -40.36
CA SER A 556 -22.36 -16.82 -41.56
C SER A 556 -22.71 -18.00 -42.46
N PHE A 557 -23.06 -17.71 -43.71
CA PHE A 557 -23.20 -18.77 -44.72
C PHE A 557 -21.80 -19.13 -45.21
N LEU A 558 -21.37 -20.37 -44.98
CA LEU A 558 -20.00 -20.79 -45.26
C LEU A 558 -19.76 -21.04 -46.75
N ASP A 559 -20.81 -21.39 -47.49
CA ASP A 559 -20.74 -21.79 -48.90
C ASP A 559 -21.36 -20.75 -49.85
N GLN A 560 -21.03 -19.47 -49.66
CA GLN A 560 -21.59 -18.36 -50.46
C GLN A 560 -21.31 -18.46 -51.96
N SER A 561 -20.29 -19.21 -52.37
CA SER A 561 -19.94 -19.45 -53.78
C SER A 561 -20.47 -20.78 -54.33
N ALA A 562 -21.34 -21.49 -53.60
CA ALA A 562 -21.89 -22.75 -54.09
C ALA A 562 -22.83 -22.52 -55.28
N ASP A 563 -22.60 -23.29 -56.36
CA ASP A 563 -23.50 -23.33 -57.51
C ASP A 563 -24.68 -24.27 -57.22
N PHE A 564 -25.89 -23.73 -57.18
CA PHE A 564 -27.12 -24.52 -57.07
C PHE A 564 -27.58 -24.99 -58.46
N ILE A 565 -27.11 -26.18 -58.87
CA ILE A 565 -27.40 -26.75 -60.19
C ILE A 565 -28.79 -27.43 -60.19
N PRO A 566 -29.69 -27.11 -61.14
CA PRO A 566 -31.01 -27.74 -61.22
C PRO A 566 -30.96 -29.27 -61.26
N GLY A 567 -31.73 -29.92 -60.38
CA GLY A 567 -31.83 -31.38 -60.29
C GLY A 567 -30.73 -32.08 -59.47
N GLN A 568 -29.80 -31.33 -58.89
CA GLN A 568 -28.79 -31.84 -57.96
C GLN A 568 -29.09 -31.44 -56.52
N ILE A 569 -28.53 -32.21 -55.57
CA ILE A 569 -28.56 -31.89 -54.14
C ILE A 569 -27.21 -31.26 -53.80
N THR A 570 -27.24 -30.04 -53.26
CA THR A 570 -26.06 -29.35 -52.72
C THR A 570 -26.22 -29.27 -51.21
N THR A 571 -25.24 -29.79 -50.47
CA THR A 571 -25.17 -29.61 -49.01
C THR A 571 -24.34 -28.37 -48.72
N THR A 572 -24.87 -27.48 -47.89
CA THR A 572 -24.21 -26.23 -47.48
C THR A 572 -24.36 -26.02 -45.99
N SER A 573 -23.46 -25.25 -45.39
CA SER A 573 -23.47 -24.98 -43.96
C SER A 573 -23.71 -23.50 -43.62
N VAL A 574 -24.49 -23.27 -42.57
CA VAL A 574 -24.59 -21.97 -41.89
C VAL A 574 -23.88 -22.12 -40.55
N GLN A 575 -22.85 -21.33 -40.32
CA GLN A 575 -22.26 -21.18 -39.00
C GLN A 575 -23.10 -20.21 -38.21
N VAL A 576 -23.49 -20.60 -37.00
CA VAL A 576 -24.14 -19.71 -36.04
C VAL A 576 -23.29 -19.65 -34.80
N THR A 577 -22.98 -18.44 -34.38
CA THR A 577 -22.14 -18.18 -33.23
C THR A 577 -22.97 -17.40 -32.22
N ASN A 578 -23.11 -17.94 -31.01
CA ASN A 578 -23.63 -17.19 -29.87
C ASN A 578 -22.64 -16.06 -29.56
N THR A 579 -23.07 -14.82 -29.76
CA THR A 579 -22.30 -13.62 -29.45
C THR A 579 -22.75 -12.96 -28.15
N GLY A 580 -23.80 -13.50 -27.51
CA GLY A 580 -24.25 -13.10 -26.18
C GLY A 580 -23.46 -13.77 -25.05
N ASN A 581 -23.80 -13.43 -23.81
CA ASN A 581 -23.16 -13.96 -22.60
C ASN A 581 -23.98 -15.06 -21.89
N ALA A 582 -25.14 -15.42 -22.43
CA ALA A 582 -26.03 -16.43 -21.86
C ALA A 582 -26.15 -17.66 -22.76
N GLU A 583 -26.47 -18.82 -22.15
CA GLU A 583 -26.84 -20.01 -22.90
C GLU A 583 -28.15 -19.78 -23.67
N LEU A 584 -28.15 -20.13 -24.96
CA LEU A 584 -29.30 -19.93 -25.84
C LEU A 584 -29.95 -21.27 -26.20
N ASP A 585 -31.26 -21.37 -25.98
CA ASP A 585 -32.09 -22.43 -26.54
C ASP A 585 -32.64 -21.97 -27.91
N LEU A 586 -32.16 -22.59 -28.99
CA LEU A 586 -32.41 -22.14 -30.36
C LEU A 586 -33.41 -23.05 -31.08
N ASN A 587 -34.47 -22.43 -31.60
CA ASN A 587 -35.41 -23.07 -32.51
C ASN A 587 -35.15 -22.65 -33.96
N TRP A 588 -35.00 -23.62 -34.85
CA TRP A 588 -34.62 -23.39 -36.24
C TRP A 588 -35.80 -23.66 -37.19
N ALA A 589 -35.98 -22.76 -38.16
CA ALA A 589 -36.89 -22.97 -39.27
C ALA A 589 -36.23 -22.47 -40.56
N LEU A 590 -36.49 -23.17 -41.67
CA LEU A 590 -35.95 -22.81 -42.98
C LEU A 590 -37.11 -22.58 -43.96
N SER A 591 -37.06 -21.46 -44.66
CA SER A 591 -37.98 -21.12 -45.75
C SER A 591 -37.19 -20.71 -46.99
N VAL A 592 -37.77 -20.96 -48.16
CA VAL A 592 -37.23 -20.50 -49.44
C VAL A 592 -38.00 -19.25 -49.85
N ASP A 593 -37.33 -18.10 -49.79
CA ASP A 593 -37.97 -16.81 -50.08
C ASP A 593 -38.25 -16.62 -51.58
N SER A 594 -37.42 -17.21 -52.45
CA SER A 594 -37.55 -17.10 -53.90
C SER A 594 -36.90 -18.27 -54.64
N GLY A 595 -37.46 -18.65 -55.79
CA GLY A 595 -36.94 -19.69 -56.68
C GLY A 595 -37.56 -21.09 -56.46
N PRO A 596 -37.34 -22.04 -57.38
CA PRO A 596 -37.92 -23.39 -57.33
C PRO A 596 -37.15 -24.34 -56.40
N CYS A 597 -36.37 -23.82 -55.45
CA CYS A 597 -35.55 -24.63 -54.56
C CYS A 597 -36.41 -25.31 -53.49
N ILE A 598 -36.07 -26.55 -53.15
CA ILE A 598 -36.58 -27.23 -51.95
C ILE A 598 -35.42 -27.28 -50.97
N ALA A 599 -35.62 -26.73 -49.78
CA ALA A 599 -34.61 -26.70 -48.74
C ALA A 599 -35.06 -27.54 -47.54
N GLN A 600 -34.13 -28.26 -46.93
CA GLN A 600 -34.36 -29.07 -45.74
C GLN A 600 -33.17 -28.89 -44.80
N LEU A 601 -33.46 -28.72 -43.50
CA LEU A 601 -32.44 -28.79 -42.46
C LEU A 601 -32.00 -30.24 -42.29
N ILE A 602 -30.71 -30.49 -42.49
CA ILE A 602 -30.03 -31.72 -42.12
C ILE A 602 -29.56 -31.49 -40.67
N ASP A 603 -29.74 -32.47 -39.77
CA ASP A 603 -29.57 -32.33 -38.31
C ASP A 603 -28.45 -31.35 -37.90
N ALA A 604 -28.77 -30.46 -36.95
CA ALA A 604 -27.79 -29.53 -36.39
C ALA A 604 -26.66 -30.32 -35.71
N GLN A 605 -25.45 -30.22 -36.24
CA GLN A 605 -24.25 -30.69 -35.56
C GLN A 605 -23.81 -29.57 -34.62
N VAL A 606 -23.89 -29.81 -33.30
CA VAL A 606 -23.29 -28.94 -32.29
C VAL A 606 -21.89 -29.48 -32.04
N GLU A 607 -20.85 -28.86 -32.60
CA GLU A 607 -19.49 -29.07 -32.10
C GLU A 607 -19.39 -28.30 -30.78
N GLY A 608 -19.07 -29.04 -29.71
CA GLY A 608 -19.04 -28.52 -28.33
C GLY A 608 -17.78 -27.74 -28.01
#